data_AF-V6DEY5-F1
#
_entry.id   AF-V6DEY5-F1
#
_cell.length_a   1.000
_cell.length_b   1.000
_cell.length_c   1.000
_cell.angle_alpha   90.00
_cell.angle_beta   90.00
_cell.angle_gamma   90.00
#
_symmetry.space_group_name_H-M   'P 1'
#
loop_
_entity.id
_entity.type
_entity.pdbx_description
1 polymer ?
#
loop_
_entity_poly.entity_id
_entity_poly.type
_entity_poly.pdbx_seq_one_letter_code
_entity_poly.pdbx_strand_id
1 'polypeptide(L)'
;MERKNISKQEQMVKCFLHLPEKLLLFHGMENISEFVLHTLCSRNCLNLSKAAYFIDNHDFDCLKGIAGFDKNELYHNDGINNDIEDHNYIWQNTDHFSDHMKKCLFNQKVRNVMKPSASKASDEDIINDLARELAMNKPIFYSWKVKYDNKAIFIFETAEDDMDIDIDSDLLKGICLLGFCPIF
;
A
#
# COMPACT_ATOMS: atom_id res chain seq x y z
N MET A 1 -9.60 -33.49 13.00
CA MET A 1 -8.51 -32.51 13.09
C MET A 1 -9.15 -31.16 12.84
N GLU A 2 -9.57 -30.48 13.91
CA GLU A 2 -10.28 -29.20 13.81
C GLU A 2 -9.33 -28.14 13.24
N ARG A 3 -9.72 -27.50 12.13
CA ARG A 3 -9.02 -26.32 11.62
C ARG A 3 -9.19 -25.22 12.66
N LYS A 4 -8.13 -24.91 13.43
CA LYS A 4 -8.10 -23.69 14.23
C LYS A 4 -8.29 -22.50 13.28
N ASN A 5 -9.38 -21.76 13.45
CA ASN A 5 -9.53 -20.46 12.81
C ASN A 5 -8.42 -19.56 13.34
N ILE A 6 -7.47 -19.21 12.47
CA ILE A 6 -6.36 -18.30 12.75
C ILE A 6 -6.97 -16.89 12.89
N SER A 7 -6.59 -16.16 13.95
CA SER A 7 -7.12 -14.81 14.18
C SER A 7 -6.63 -13.83 13.10
N LYS A 8 -7.37 -12.74 12.85
CA LYS A 8 -6.98 -11.69 11.87
C LYS A 8 -5.56 -11.15 12.16
N GLN A 9 -5.23 -10.95 13.44
CA GLN A 9 -3.90 -10.52 13.86
C GLN A 9 -2.82 -11.54 13.49
N GLU A 10 -3.06 -12.84 13.69
CA GLU A 10 -2.11 -13.88 13.29
C GLU A 10 -1.92 -13.94 11.75
N GLN A 11 -2.96 -13.66 10.97
CA GLN A 11 -2.87 -13.56 9.51
C GLN A 11 -2.02 -12.36 9.08
N MET A 12 -2.25 -11.19 9.68
CA MET A 12 -1.45 -9.98 9.45
C MET A 12 0.03 -10.20 9.80
N VAL A 13 0.32 -10.77 10.97
CA VAL A 13 1.69 -11.06 11.39
C VAL A 13 2.37 -12.01 10.39
N LYS A 14 1.67 -13.06 9.92
CA LYS A 14 2.20 -13.92 8.86
C LYS A 14 2.49 -13.14 7.59
N CYS A 15 1.60 -12.25 7.17
CA CYS A 15 1.83 -11.39 6.01
C CYS A 15 3.13 -10.57 6.16
N PHE A 16 3.30 -9.89 7.29
CA PHE A 16 4.47 -9.07 7.57
C PHE A 16 5.78 -9.86 7.65
N LEU A 17 5.75 -11.09 8.15
CA LEU A 17 6.94 -11.92 8.29
C LEU A 17 7.53 -12.37 6.94
N HIS A 18 6.70 -12.57 5.92
CA HIS A 18 7.18 -13.03 4.61
C HIS A 18 7.61 -11.88 3.68
N LEU A 19 7.12 -10.66 3.93
CA LEU A 19 7.43 -9.49 3.09
C LEU A 19 8.93 -9.16 3.01
N PRO A 20 9.72 -9.16 4.11
CA PRO A 20 11.16 -8.94 4.04
C PRO A 20 11.89 -9.92 3.12
N GLU A 21 11.52 -11.20 3.14
CA GLU A 21 12.10 -12.20 2.24
C GLU A 21 11.79 -11.89 0.77
N LYS A 22 10.54 -11.52 0.47
CA LYS A 22 10.13 -11.08 -0.88
C LYS A 22 10.88 -9.81 -1.30
N LEU A 23 10.99 -8.83 -0.42
CA LEU A 23 11.74 -7.60 -0.65
C LEU A 23 13.20 -7.88 -1.04
N LEU A 24 13.86 -8.81 -0.34
CA LEU A 24 15.23 -9.22 -0.66
C LEU A 24 15.32 -9.98 -1.98
N LEU A 25 14.38 -10.89 -2.24
CA LEU A 25 14.36 -11.68 -3.47
C LEU A 25 14.14 -10.82 -4.72
N PHE A 26 13.27 -9.81 -4.62
CA PHE A 26 12.84 -8.97 -5.74
C PHE A 26 13.42 -7.55 -5.69
N HIS A 27 14.46 -7.29 -4.89
CA HIS A 27 15.01 -5.94 -4.62
C HIS A 27 15.39 -5.12 -5.88
N GLY A 28 15.65 -5.77 -7.01
CA GLY A 28 15.97 -5.12 -8.28
C GLY A 28 14.74 -4.64 -9.08
N MET A 29 13.52 -4.93 -8.64
CA MET A 29 12.30 -4.53 -9.34
C MET A 29 11.94 -3.07 -9.05
N GLU A 30 11.71 -2.29 -10.11
CA GLU A 30 11.40 -0.85 -10.01
C GLU A 30 10.07 -0.58 -9.30
N ASN A 31 9.09 -1.46 -9.46
CA ASN A 31 7.74 -1.27 -8.93
C ASN A 31 7.43 -2.17 -7.73
N ILE A 32 8.44 -2.63 -7.00
CA ILE A 32 8.25 -3.52 -5.84
C ILE A 32 7.34 -2.92 -4.76
N SER A 33 7.28 -1.59 -4.64
CA SER A 33 6.35 -0.89 -3.76
C SER A 33 4.88 -1.22 -4.07
N GLU A 34 4.53 -1.46 -5.33
CA GLU A 34 3.18 -1.87 -5.74
C GLU A 34 2.85 -3.28 -5.23
N PHE A 35 3.81 -4.21 -5.30
CA PHE A 35 3.63 -5.57 -4.78
C PHE A 35 3.45 -5.58 -3.26
N VAL A 36 4.30 -4.83 -2.55
CA VAL A 36 4.21 -4.70 -1.09
C VAL A 36 2.89 -4.05 -0.70
N LEU A 37 2.50 -2.97 -1.37
CA LEU A 37 1.25 -2.27 -1.13
C LEU A 37 0.05 -3.22 -1.31
N HIS A 38 -0.02 -3.93 -2.44
CA HIS A 38 -1.10 -4.88 -2.70
C HIS A 38 -1.14 -6.03 -1.68
N THR A 39 0.02 -6.51 -1.24
CA THR A 39 0.12 -7.53 -0.20
C THR A 39 -0.39 -7.02 1.15
N LEU A 40 -0.10 -5.77 1.50
CA LEU A 40 -0.54 -5.14 2.75
C LEU A 40 -2.05 -4.83 2.75
N CYS A 41 -2.59 -4.38 1.62
CA CYS A 41 -3.99 -3.97 1.49
C CYS A 41 -4.97 -5.14 1.35
N SER A 42 -4.47 -6.35 1.14
CA SER A 42 -5.27 -7.53 0.89
C SER A 42 -6.20 -7.92 2.05
N ARG A 43 -7.17 -8.79 1.77
CA ARG A 43 -8.18 -9.21 2.75
C ARG A 43 -7.59 -9.92 3.96
N ASN A 44 -6.53 -10.70 3.79
CA ASN A 44 -5.89 -11.42 4.90
C ASN A 44 -4.86 -10.54 5.66
N CYS A 45 -4.76 -9.27 5.31
CA CYS A 45 -3.90 -8.29 5.97
C CYS A 45 -4.74 -7.09 6.46
N LEU A 46 -4.54 -5.89 5.91
CA LEU A 46 -5.24 -4.68 6.38
C LEU A 46 -6.67 -4.56 5.82
N ASN A 47 -7.02 -5.32 4.78
CA ASN A 47 -8.33 -5.31 4.13
C ASN A 47 -8.81 -3.88 3.77
N LEU A 48 -7.98 -3.15 3.04
CA LEU A 48 -8.26 -1.78 2.63
C LEU A 48 -9.06 -1.77 1.33
N SER A 49 -9.91 -0.76 1.12
CA SER A 49 -10.61 -0.57 -0.16
C SER A 49 -9.77 0.23 -1.15
N LYS A 50 -9.07 1.26 -0.66
CA LYS A 50 -8.11 2.07 -1.41
C LYS A 50 -6.94 2.46 -0.53
N ALA A 51 -5.76 2.57 -1.12
CA ALA A 51 -4.58 3.07 -0.43
C ALA A 51 -3.60 3.72 -1.40
N ALA A 52 -2.92 4.78 -0.96
CA ALA A 52 -1.93 5.48 -1.75
C ALA A 52 -0.69 5.78 -0.89
N TYR A 53 0.48 5.53 -1.48
CA TYR A 53 1.77 5.70 -0.84
C TYR A 53 2.57 6.80 -1.52
N PHE A 54 3.07 7.75 -0.73
CA PHE A 54 3.83 8.91 -1.18
C PHE A 54 5.14 9.05 -0.41
N ILE A 55 6.10 9.69 -1.07
CA ILE A 55 7.34 10.17 -0.46
C ILE A 55 7.39 11.68 -0.62
N ASP A 56 7.53 12.36 0.51
CA ASP A 56 7.89 13.77 0.60
C ASP A 56 9.39 13.89 0.88
N ASN A 57 10.09 14.59 0.00
CA ASN A 57 11.49 14.92 0.12
C ASN A 57 11.64 16.44 0.19
N HIS A 58 12.05 16.93 1.36
CA HIS A 58 12.22 18.36 1.60
C HIS A 58 13.40 18.95 0.81
N ASP A 59 14.51 18.23 0.71
CA ASP A 59 15.73 18.71 0.04
C ASP A 59 15.52 19.00 -1.45
N PHE A 60 14.63 18.24 -2.10
CA PHE A 60 14.25 18.41 -3.50
C PHE A 60 12.93 19.16 -3.70
N ASP A 61 12.32 19.69 -2.63
CA ASP A 61 11.00 20.32 -2.64
C ASP A 61 9.96 19.49 -3.40
N CYS A 62 9.89 18.18 -3.12
CA CYS A 62 9.14 17.24 -3.93
C CYS A 62 8.33 16.23 -3.10
N LEU A 63 7.01 16.26 -3.27
CA LEU A 63 6.08 15.22 -2.87
C LEU A 63 5.70 14.40 -4.10
N LYS A 64 6.02 13.11 -4.09
CA LYS A 64 5.82 12.19 -5.20
C LYS A 64 4.97 10.99 -4.80
N GLY A 65 4.02 10.62 -5.65
CA GLY A 65 3.29 9.36 -5.51
C GLY A 65 4.10 8.17 -5.98
N ILE A 66 4.13 7.11 -5.18
CA ILE A 66 4.96 5.93 -5.40
C ILE A 66 4.14 4.74 -5.88
N ALA A 67 3.02 4.45 -5.21
CA ALA A 67 2.14 3.32 -5.54
C ALA A 67 0.72 3.58 -5.06
N GLY A 68 -0.27 3.16 -5.86
CA GLY A 68 -1.69 3.20 -5.54
C GLY A 68 -2.31 1.82 -5.60
N PHE A 69 -3.29 1.60 -4.73
CA PHE A 69 -4.10 0.40 -4.63
C PHE A 69 -5.59 0.78 -4.64
N ASP A 70 -6.37 0.10 -5.48
CA ASP A 70 -7.83 0.14 -5.47
C ASP A 70 -8.34 -1.30 -5.56
N LYS A 71 -9.18 -1.71 -4.61
CA LYS A 71 -9.76 -3.05 -4.54
C LYS A 71 -10.59 -3.39 -5.78
N ASN A 72 -11.12 -2.39 -6.49
CA ASN A 72 -11.87 -2.58 -7.73
C ASN A 72 -10.96 -2.83 -8.95
N GLU A 73 -9.66 -2.61 -8.81
CA GLU A 73 -8.65 -2.80 -9.86
C GLU A 73 -7.69 -3.95 -9.52
N LEU A 74 -8.13 -4.92 -8.72
CA LEU A 74 -7.30 -6.05 -8.30
C LEU A 74 -6.84 -6.90 -9.51
N TYR A 75 -5.61 -7.39 -9.42
CA TYR A 75 -5.10 -8.40 -10.33
C TYR A 75 -5.68 -9.76 -9.95
N HIS A 76 -6.53 -10.31 -10.80
CA HIS A 76 -7.19 -11.60 -10.58
C HIS A 76 -6.50 -12.73 -11.34
N ASN A 77 -6.59 -13.93 -10.78
CA ASN A 77 -6.29 -15.15 -11.52
C ASN A 77 -7.59 -15.61 -12.20
N ASP A 78 -7.66 -15.50 -13.53
CA ASP A 78 -8.85 -15.89 -14.32
C ASP A 78 -9.28 -17.37 -14.14
N GLY A 79 -8.47 -18.20 -13.48
CA GLY A 79 -8.70 -19.64 -13.28
C GLY A 79 -9.02 -20.11 -11.86
N ILE A 80 -9.11 -19.22 -10.85
CA ILE A 80 -9.39 -19.61 -9.44
C ILE A 80 -10.65 -18.88 -8.95
N ASN A 81 -11.50 -19.59 -8.21
CA ASN A 81 -12.67 -18.98 -7.54
C ASN A 81 -12.22 -17.73 -6.76
N ASN A 82 -12.88 -16.61 -7.03
CA ASN A 82 -12.59 -15.26 -6.48
C ASN A 82 -12.56 -15.17 -4.94
N ASP A 83 -12.91 -16.25 -4.23
CA ASP A 83 -12.98 -16.33 -2.78
C ASP A 83 -11.62 -16.61 -2.11
N ILE A 84 -10.58 -16.98 -2.87
CA ILE A 84 -9.24 -17.26 -2.33
C ILE A 84 -8.24 -16.25 -2.91
N GLU A 85 -8.02 -15.14 -2.20
CA GLU A 85 -6.89 -14.26 -2.47
C GLU A 85 -5.57 -14.97 -2.08
N ASP A 86 -4.88 -15.54 -3.05
CA ASP A 86 -3.50 -16.00 -2.85
C ASP A 86 -2.54 -14.82 -3.07
N HIS A 87 -2.05 -14.24 -1.97
CA HIS A 87 -1.07 -13.15 -2.06
C HIS A 87 0.22 -13.57 -2.74
N ASN A 88 0.55 -14.87 -2.80
CA ASN A 88 1.72 -15.31 -3.55
C ASN A 88 1.52 -15.20 -5.06
N TYR A 89 0.27 -15.11 -5.54
CA TYR A 89 -0.01 -15.10 -6.98
C TYR A 89 0.66 -13.91 -7.68
N ILE A 90 0.61 -12.71 -7.10
CA ILE A 90 1.30 -11.53 -7.66
C ILE A 90 2.82 -11.75 -7.67
N TRP A 91 3.39 -12.34 -6.61
CA TRP A 91 4.83 -12.59 -6.49
C TRP A 91 5.33 -13.75 -7.36
N GLN A 92 4.44 -14.62 -7.84
CA GLN A 92 4.74 -15.70 -8.78
C GLN A 92 4.59 -15.26 -10.24
N ASN A 93 3.81 -14.20 -10.50
CA ASN A 93 3.49 -13.70 -11.84
C ASN A 93 3.91 -12.24 -11.98
N THR A 94 5.16 -11.94 -11.66
CA THR A 94 5.68 -10.57 -11.52
C THR A 94 5.48 -9.72 -12.76
N ASP A 95 5.78 -10.25 -13.94
CA ASP A 95 5.68 -9.49 -15.20
C ASP A 95 4.22 -9.12 -15.52
N HIS A 96 3.31 -10.09 -15.36
CA HIS A 96 1.89 -9.86 -15.60
C HIS A 96 1.29 -8.89 -14.59
N PHE A 97 1.65 -9.01 -13.31
CA PHE A 97 1.21 -8.08 -12.29
C PHE A 97 1.74 -6.66 -12.56
N SER A 98 3.02 -6.51 -12.89
CA SER A 98 3.58 -5.20 -13.23
C SER A 98 2.90 -4.58 -14.46
N ASP A 99 2.58 -5.37 -15.48
CA ASP A 99 1.86 -4.89 -16.66
C ASP A 99 0.39 -4.55 -16.37
N HIS A 100 -0.24 -5.25 -15.43
CA HIS A 100 -1.56 -4.90 -14.90
C HIS A 100 -1.52 -3.57 -14.15
N MET A 101 -0.55 -3.39 -13.24
CA MET A 101 -0.40 -2.16 -12.47
C MET A 101 -0.11 -0.93 -13.32
N LYS A 102 0.56 -1.10 -14.47
CA LYS A 102 0.73 -0.04 -15.47
C LYS A 102 -0.58 0.38 -16.12
N LYS A 103 -1.64 -0.42 -16.07
CA LYS A 103 -2.97 -0.16 -16.67
C LYS A 103 -4.01 0.28 -15.64
N CYS A 104 -3.78 -0.01 -14.36
CA CYS A 104 -4.61 0.44 -13.24
C CYS A 104 -4.72 1.97 -13.20
N LEU A 105 -5.94 2.50 -13.31
CA LEU A 105 -6.18 3.95 -13.38
C LEU A 105 -5.84 4.62 -12.06
N PHE A 106 -6.19 3.98 -10.93
CA PHE A 106 -5.89 4.54 -9.63
C PHE A 106 -4.38 4.59 -9.35
N ASN A 107 -3.65 3.51 -9.67
CA ASN A 107 -2.19 3.49 -9.52
C ASN A 107 -1.51 4.55 -10.40
N GLN A 108 -1.91 4.66 -11.67
CA GLN A 108 -1.41 5.72 -12.57
C GLN A 108 -1.67 7.11 -11.98
N LYS A 109 -2.88 7.34 -11.47
CA LYS A 109 -3.26 8.62 -10.87
C LYS A 109 -2.37 8.96 -9.67
N VAL A 110 -2.12 8.01 -8.78
CA VAL A 110 -1.18 8.20 -7.66
C VAL A 110 0.23 8.49 -8.17
N ARG A 111 0.76 7.68 -9.10
CA ARG A 111 2.13 7.84 -9.62
C ARG A 111 2.36 9.14 -10.39
N ASN A 112 1.29 9.74 -10.94
CA ASN A 112 1.34 11.03 -11.61
C ASN A 112 1.34 12.22 -10.64
N VAL A 113 1.10 12.00 -9.34
CA VAL A 113 1.20 13.07 -8.34
C VAL A 113 2.65 13.49 -8.20
N MET A 114 2.89 14.77 -8.50
CA MET A 114 4.15 15.45 -8.26
C MET A 114 3.83 16.89 -7.83
N LYS A 115 4.15 17.22 -6.59
CA LYS A 115 3.86 18.51 -5.96
C LYS A 115 5.08 19.04 -5.22
N PRO A 116 5.12 20.33 -4.88
CA PRO A 116 6.09 20.84 -3.90
C PRO A 116 6.03 20.07 -2.59
N SER A 117 7.14 20.06 -1.86
CA SER A 117 7.23 19.36 -0.58
C SER A 117 6.19 19.87 0.40
N ALA A 118 5.69 18.95 1.22
CA ALA A 118 4.77 19.22 2.31
C ALA A 118 5.34 20.14 3.40
N SER A 119 6.65 20.38 3.41
CA SER A 119 7.38 21.13 4.46
C SER A 119 6.83 22.51 4.84
N LYS A 120 6.04 23.16 3.98
CA LYS A 120 5.46 24.50 4.21
C LYS A 120 3.98 24.48 4.57
N ALA A 121 3.32 23.32 4.50
CA ALA A 121 1.89 23.15 4.78
C ALA A 121 1.69 22.26 6.00
N SER A 122 0.51 22.32 6.62
CA SER A 122 0.16 21.34 7.64
C SER A 122 -0.11 19.99 6.98
N ASP A 123 0.20 18.90 7.67
CA ASP A 123 -0.07 17.54 7.16
C ASP A 123 -1.53 17.40 6.70
N GLU A 124 -2.47 17.92 7.51
CA GLU A 124 -3.92 17.88 7.21
C GLU A 124 -4.26 18.56 5.88
N ASP A 125 -3.65 19.70 5.55
CA ASP A 125 -3.92 20.40 4.28
C ASP A 125 -3.51 19.55 3.08
N ILE A 126 -2.32 18.96 3.14
CA ILE A 126 -1.79 18.10 2.07
C ILE A 126 -2.65 16.86 1.92
N ILE A 127 -3.06 16.25 3.03
CA ILE A 127 -3.90 15.04 3.01
C ILE A 127 -5.27 15.35 2.43
N ASN A 128 -5.88 16.48 2.82
CA ASN A 128 -7.16 16.90 2.29
C ASN A 128 -7.08 17.22 0.79
N ASP A 129 -5.98 17.80 0.33
CA ASP A 129 -5.73 18.06 -1.10
C ASP A 129 -5.50 16.75 -1.87
N LEU A 130 -4.65 15.85 -1.38
CA LEU A 130 -4.39 14.55 -1.98
C LEU A 130 -5.65 13.68 -2.03
N ALA A 131 -6.40 13.59 -0.95
CA ALA A 131 -7.62 12.78 -0.90
C ALA A 131 -8.68 13.31 -1.87
N ARG A 132 -8.84 14.63 -1.99
CA ARG A 132 -9.71 15.25 -2.99
C ARG A 132 -9.25 14.92 -4.40
N GLU A 133 -7.96 15.11 -4.68
CA GLU A 133 -7.39 14.80 -5.99
C GLU A 133 -7.59 13.33 -6.36
N LEU A 134 -7.34 12.41 -5.44
CA LEU A 134 -7.46 10.96 -5.63
C LEU A 134 -8.90 10.44 -5.61
N ALA A 135 -9.87 11.30 -5.26
CA ALA A 135 -11.27 10.92 -5.05
C ALA A 135 -11.40 9.81 -4.00
N MET A 136 -10.74 10.02 -2.86
CA MET A 136 -10.83 9.15 -1.69
C MET A 136 -11.89 9.65 -0.71
N ASN A 137 -12.70 8.74 -0.17
CA ASN A 137 -13.81 9.01 0.73
C ASN A 137 -13.42 8.72 2.18
N LYS A 138 -13.55 9.70 3.08
CA LYS A 138 -13.17 9.59 4.50
C LYS A 138 -11.73 9.03 4.68
N PRO A 139 -10.72 9.68 4.08
CA PRO A 139 -9.34 9.20 4.15
C PRO A 139 -8.84 9.15 5.59
N ILE A 140 -8.15 8.06 5.93
CA ILE A 140 -7.27 7.98 7.10
C ILE A 140 -5.84 8.10 6.60
N PHE A 141 -4.95 8.66 7.41
CA PHE A 141 -3.54 8.76 7.05
C PHE A 141 -2.61 8.31 8.17
N TYR A 142 -1.42 7.90 7.76
CA TYR A 142 -0.29 7.66 8.63
C TYR A 142 0.98 8.19 7.95
N SER A 143 1.87 8.79 8.73
CA SER A 143 3.16 9.27 8.22
C SER A 143 4.31 8.89 9.13
N TRP A 144 5.47 8.66 8.54
CA TRP A 144 6.68 8.27 9.27
C TRP A 144 7.94 8.74 8.53
N LYS A 145 9.06 8.83 9.24
CA LYS A 145 10.36 9.11 8.63
C LYS A 145 10.92 7.88 7.94
N VAL A 146 11.51 8.06 6.77
CA VAL A 146 12.25 7.01 6.04
C VAL A 146 13.68 7.46 5.74
N LYS A 147 14.45 6.63 5.03
CA LYS A 147 15.88 6.88 4.74
C LYS A 147 16.06 8.25 4.07
N TYR A 148 17.21 8.88 4.35
CA TYR A 148 17.59 10.19 3.79
C TYR A 148 16.67 11.35 4.20
N ASP A 149 16.13 11.29 5.43
CA ASP A 149 15.20 12.28 6.03
C ASP A 149 13.95 12.57 5.19
N ASN A 150 13.62 11.66 4.27
CA ASN A 150 12.33 11.63 3.59
C ASN A 150 11.20 11.36 4.58
N LYS A 151 10.02 11.87 4.28
CA LYS A 151 8.77 11.56 4.97
C LYS A 151 7.88 10.69 4.09
N ALA A 152 7.53 9.51 4.58
CA ALA A 152 6.52 8.68 3.97
C ALA A 152 5.12 9.12 4.40
N ILE A 153 4.19 9.16 3.45
CA ILE A 153 2.78 9.46 3.71
C ILE A 153 1.96 8.32 3.10
N PHE A 154 1.08 7.75 3.92
CA PHE A 154 0.17 6.67 3.53
C PHE A 154 -1.26 7.12 3.78
N ILE A 155 -2.08 7.15 2.74
CA ILE A 155 -3.49 7.55 2.81
C ILE A 155 -4.35 6.36 2.41
N PHE A 156 -5.39 6.04 3.16
CA PHE A 156 -6.19 4.84 2.90
C PHE A 156 -7.65 4.96 3.32
N GLU A 157 -8.45 4.05 2.79
CA GLU A 157 -9.85 3.81 3.12
C GLU A 157 -10.00 2.37 3.63
N THR A 158 -10.77 2.19 4.71
CA THR A 158 -11.15 0.87 5.18
C THR A 158 -12.33 0.34 4.38
N ALA A 159 -12.43 -0.99 4.24
CA ALA A 159 -13.64 -1.60 3.68
C ALA A 159 -14.85 -1.37 4.60
N GLU A 160 -16.03 -1.14 4.02
CA GLU A 160 -17.26 -0.74 4.74
C GLU A 160 -17.71 -1.73 5.84
N ASP A 161 -17.34 -3.01 5.71
CA ASP A 161 -17.67 -4.08 6.67
C ASP A 161 -16.76 -4.11 7.92
N ASP A 162 -15.72 -3.27 7.97
CA ASP A 162 -14.63 -3.33 8.94
C ASP A 162 -14.58 -2.03 9.79
N MET A 163 -15.75 -1.46 10.12
CA MET A 163 -15.85 -0.28 11.01
C MET A 163 -15.35 -0.54 12.45
N ASP A 164 -15.05 -1.79 12.79
CA ASP A 164 -14.52 -2.23 14.08
C ASP A 164 -13.04 -2.64 14.03
N ILE A 165 -12.30 -2.37 12.95
CA ILE A 165 -10.84 -2.53 13.04
C ILE A 165 -10.31 -1.38 13.89
N ASP A 166 -10.25 -1.62 15.19
CA ASP A 166 -9.22 -1.10 16.06
C ASP A 166 -7.90 -1.66 15.50
N ILE A 167 -7.44 -1.11 14.36
CA ILE A 167 -6.17 -1.52 13.77
C ILE A 167 -5.17 -1.08 14.82
N ASP A 168 -4.72 -2.05 15.60
CA ASP A 168 -3.73 -1.83 16.61
C ASP A 168 -2.64 -0.97 15.97
N SER A 169 -2.42 0.21 16.55
CA SER A 169 -1.46 1.17 16.04
C SER A 169 -0.08 0.52 15.83
N ASP A 170 0.21 -0.55 16.58
CA ASP A 170 1.42 -1.35 16.43
C ASP A 170 1.41 -2.27 15.19
N LEU A 171 0.25 -2.82 14.81
CA LEU A 171 0.10 -3.59 13.57
C LEU A 171 0.09 -2.70 12.33
N LEU A 172 -0.43 -1.48 12.44
CA LEU A 172 -0.34 -0.46 11.39
C LEU A 172 1.11 -0.14 11.04
N LYS A 173 2.07 -0.27 11.98
CA LYS A 173 3.51 -0.10 11.69
C LYS A 173 4.05 -1.10 10.66
N GLY A 174 3.32 -2.19 10.35
CA GLY A 174 3.65 -3.06 9.22
C GLY A 174 3.77 -2.32 7.89
N ILE A 175 3.05 -1.20 7.71
CA ILE A 175 3.16 -0.36 6.50
C ILE A 175 4.54 0.29 6.35
N CYS A 176 5.32 0.40 7.43
CA CYS A 176 6.69 0.90 7.37
C CYS A 176 7.60 0.01 6.52
N LEU A 177 7.19 -1.23 6.22
CA LEU A 177 7.88 -2.10 5.25
C LEU A 177 7.98 -1.47 3.85
N LEU A 178 7.03 -0.60 3.48
CA LEU A 178 7.11 0.20 2.25
C LEU A 178 8.35 1.10 2.21
N GLY A 179 8.81 1.59 3.37
CA GLY A 179 10.02 2.42 3.48
C GLY A 179 11.33 1.67 3.20
N PHE A 180 11.29 0.34 3.02
CA PHE A 180 12.42 -0.45 2.57
C PHE A 180 12.44 -0.65 1.05
N CYS A 181 11.36 -0.28 0.35
CA CYS A 181 11.33 -0.29 -1.10
C CYS A 181 12.27 0.80 -1.66
N PRO A 182 12.92 0.57 -2.81
CA PRO A 182 13.62 1.62 -3.53
C PRO A 182 12.66 2.76 -3.90
N ILE A 183 13.17 3.98 -3.84
CA ILE A 183 12.48 5.20 -4.24
C ILE A 183 13.19 5.69 -5.50
N PHE A 184 12.47 5.69 -6.62
CA PHE A 184 12.91 6.20 -7.92
C PHE A 184 12.13 7.45 -8.28
#